data_AF-A0A1M6CAA2-F1
#
_entry.id   AF-A0A1M6CAA2-F1
#
_cell.length_a   1.000
_cell.length_b   1.000
_cell.length_c   1.000
_cell.angle_alpha   90.00
_cell.angle_beta   90.00
_cell.angle_gamma   90.00
#
_symmetry.space_group_name_H-M   'P 1'
#
loop_
_entity.id
_entity.type
_entity.pdbx_description
1 polymer ?
#
loop_
_entity_poly.entity_id
_entity_poly.type
_entity_poly.pdbx_seq_one_letter_code
_entity_poly.pdbx_strand_id
1 'polypeptide(L)'
;MHDVLLLEENDLLREVLHHGLEDLGFRVLATASASEALRCLRAPRPPRLLLMDLELGIADEVRATWPDLPIVSYSERRVPADAALWSRKERRLAKPFRMGELTDAIETLGVHPSHDAPPTPWFPPPSQHGHATMQASSG
;
A
#
# COMPACT_ATOMS: atom_id res chain seq x y z
N MET A 1 1.60 11.48 -0.33
CA MET A 1 0.32 10.82 -0.66
C MET A 1 0.49 9.38 -0.23
N HIS A 2 -0.47 8.81 0.51
CA HIS A 2 -0.40 7.41 0.95
C HIS A 2 -1.21 6.54 -0.01
N ASP A 3 -0.77 5.32 -0.22
CA ASP A 3 -1.49 4.34 -1.04
C ASP A 3 -2.57 3.65 -0.21
N VAL A 4 -2.22 3.25 1.01
CA VAL A 4 -3.06 2.43 1.88
C VAL A 4 -3.28 3.11 3.22
N LEU A 5 -4.53 3.19 3.67
CA LEU A 5 -4.90 3.41 5.06
C LEU A 5 -5.12 2.05 5.72
N LEU A 6 -4.33 1.69 6.72
CA LEU A 6 -4.48 0.45 7.49
C LEU A 6 -5.18 0.76 8.81
N LEU A 7 -6.35 0.17 9.02
CA LEU A 7 -7.12 0.24 10.28
C LEU A 7 -7.16 -1.14 10.96
N GLU A 8 -6.42 -1.27 12.05
CA GLU A 8 -6.26 -2.52 12.80
C GLU A 8 -6.06 -2.24 14.29
N GLU A 9 -6.88 -2.79 15.18
CA GLU A 9 -6.74 -2.54 16.63
C GLU A 9 -5.63 -3.39 17.28
N ASN A 10 -5.31 -4.56 16.72
CA ASN A 10 -4.26 -5.41 17.22
C ASN A 10 -2.87 -4.87 16.82
N ASP A 11 -2.10 -4.43 17.82
CA ASP A 11 -0.78 -3.80 17.61
C ASP A 11 0.19 -4.67 16.79
N LEU A 12 0.30 -5.96 17.11
CA LEU A 12 1.21 -6.87 16.43
C LEU A 12 0.78 -7.10 14.98
N LEU A 13 -0.50 -7.33 14.74
CA LEU A 13 -1.01 -7.53 13.38
C LEU A 13 -0.87 -6.26 12.55
N ARG A 14 -1.16 -5.09 13.13
CA ARG A 14 -0.98 -3.79 12.48
C ARG A 14 0.48 -3.59 12.08
N GLU A 15 1.42 -3.91 12.96
CA GLU A 15 2.85 -3.81 12.68
C GLU A 15 3.29 -4.75 11.55
N VAL A 16 2.86 -6.02 11.59
CA VAL A 16 3.16 -7.01 10.54
C VAL A 16 2.61 -6.58 9.18
N LEU A 17 1.36 -6.10 9.14
CA LEU A 17 0.72 -5.64 7.92
C LEU A 17 1.38 -4.37 7.38
N HIS A 18 1.73 -3.42 8.26
CA HIS A 18 2.42 -2.20 7.89
C HIS A 18 3.76 -2.51 7.21
N HIS A 19 4.65 -3.24 7.89
CA HIS A 19 5.97 -3.58 7.34
C HIS A 19 5.87 -4.40 6.07
N GLY A 20 4.98 -5.41 6.04
CA GLY A 20 4.83 -6.26 4.87
C GLY A 20 4.34 -5.50 3.62
N LEU A 21 3.49 -4.49 3.79
CA LEU A 21 3.05 -3.63 2.69
C LEU A 21 4.13 -2.61 2.28
N GLU A 22 4.89 -2.06 3.23
CA GLU A 22 6.03 -1.18 2.94
C GLU A 22 7.16 -1.90 2.19
N ASP A 23 7.46 -3.15 2.55
CA ASP A 23 8.43 -3.99 1.84
C ASP A 23 8.03 -4.24 0.37
N LEU A 24 6.74 -4.14 0.07
CA LEU A 24 6.17 -4.23 -1.28
C LEU A 24 6.07 -2.87 -1.98
N GLY A 25 6.57 -1.80 -1.34
CA GLY A 25 6.65 -0.45 -1.87
C GLY A 25 5.43 0.44 -1.62
N PHE A 26 4.40 -0.05 -0.92
CA PHE A 26 3.24 0.78 -0.60
C PHE A 26 3.59 1.85 0.44
N ARG A 27 3.02 3.04 0.27
CA ARG A 27 3.01 4.06 1.33
C ARG A 27 1.83 3.83 2.25
N VAL A 28 2.09 3.31 3.44
CA VAL A 28 1.05 2.93 4.40
C VAL A 28 0.86 4.02 5.44
N LEU A 29 -0.39 4.33 5.76
CA LEU A 29 -0.78 5.11 6.92
C LEU A 29 -1.53 4.18 7.87
N ALA A 30 -0.93 3.79 8.99
CA ALA A 30 -1.55 2.88 9.96
C ALA A 30 -2.22 3.62 11.11
N THR A 31 -3.38 3.11 11.53
CA THR A 31 -4.20 3.63 12.63
C THR A 31 -4.84 2.45 13.38
N ALA A 32 -4.99 2.62 14.70
CA ALA A 32 -5.72 1.68 15.55
C ALA A 32 -7.19 2.10 15.78
N SER A 33 -7.58 3.29 15.31
CA SER A 33 -8.85 3.92 15.65
C SER A 33 -9.69 4.26 14.43
N ALA A 34 -10.94 3.82 14.47
CA ALA A 34 -11.99 4.20 13.52
C ALA A 34 -12.08 5.73 13.32
N SER A 35 -12.03 6.51 14.41
CA SER A 35 -12.16 7.97 14.33
C SER A 35 -10.96 8.62 13.64
N GLU A 36 -9.76 8.10 13.89
CA GLU A 36 -8.55 8.53 13.21
C GLU A 36 -8.57 8.15 11.72
N ALA A 37 -9.01 6.94 11.39
CA ALA A 37 -9.16 6.51 10.00
C ALA A 37 -10.10 7.44 9.22
N LEU A 38 -11.27 7.75 9.78
CA LEU A 38 -12.24 8.68 9.18
C LEU A 38 -11.65 10.09 9.02
N ARG A 39 -10.85 10.57 9.98
CA ARG A 39 -10.13 11.84 9.88
C ARG A 39 -9.13 11.82 8.72
N CYS A 40 -8.40 10.73 8.54
CA CYS A 40 -7.44 10.56 7.43
C CYS A 40 -8.14 10.55 6.06
N LEU A 41 -9.31 9.92 5.95
CA LEU A 41 -10.10 9.90 4.71
C LEU A 41 -10.70 11.27 4.34
N ARG A 42 -10.90 12.15 5.32
CA ARG A 42 -11.35 13.55 5.11
C ARG A 42 -10.22 14.52 4.76
N ALA A 43 -8.96 14.10 4.81
CA ALA A 43 -7.83 14.96 4.51
C ALA A 43 -7.82 15.37 3.01
N PRO A 44 -7.23 16.52 2.63
CA PRO A 44 -7.20 16.98 1.23
C PRO A 44 -6.50 16.02 0.25
N ARG A 45 -5.64 15.15 0.77
CA ARG A 45 -4.94 14.10 0.01
C ARG A 45 -5.15 12.76 0.72
N PRO A 46 -6.35 12.16 0.60
CA PRO A 46 -6.67 10.94 1.32
C PRO A 46 -5.93 9.74 0.70
N PRO A 47 -5.78 8.64 1.45
CA PRO A 47 -5.25 7.38 0.93
C PRO A 47 -6.09 6.81 -0.22
N ARG A 48 -5.47 6.01 -1.08
CA ARG A 48 -6.10 5.45 -2.29
C ARG A 48 -6.91 4.18 -2.04
N LEU A 49 -6.69 3.53 -0.90
CA LEU A 49 -7.35 2.31 -0.47
C LEU A 49 -7.49 2.29 1.05
N LEU A 50 -8.59 1.74 1.54
CA LEU A 50 -8.77 1.38 2.94
C LEU A 50 -8.57 -0.13 3.11
N LEU A 51 -7.61 -0.51 3.94
CA LEU A 51 -7.42 -1.85 4.46
C LEU A 51 -7.91 -1.86 5.92
N MET A 52 -8.91 -2.67 6.25
CA MET A 52 -9.52 -2.61 7.59
C MET A 52 -9.95 -3.96 8.16
N ASP A 53 -9.86 -4.07 9.49
CA ASP A 53 -10.62 -5.07 10.24
C ASP A 53 -12.12 -4.74 10.20
N LEU A 54 -12.94 -5.68 9.73
CA LEU A 54 -14.37 -5.44 9.54
C LEU A 54 -15.09 -5.23 10.87
N GLU A 55 -14.57 -5.85 11.93
CA GLU A 55 -15.02 -5.84 13.31
C GLU A 55 -14.97 -4.43 13.92
N LEU A 56 -14.24 -3.49 13.32
CA LEU A 56 -14.17 -2.08 13.74
C LEU A 56 -15.35 -1.21 13.24
N GLY A 57 -16.27 -1.77 12.45
CA GLY A 57 -17.63 -1.25 12.31
C GLY A 57 -17.81 0.04 11.49
N ILE A 58 -16.78 0.55 10.80
CA ILE A 58 -16.90 1.79 9.99
C ILE A 58 -17.28 1.56 8.52
N ALA A 59 -17.42 0.30 8.09
CA ALA A 59 -17.55 -0.03 6.67
C ALA A 59 -18.78 0.63 6.01
N ASP A 60 -19.92 0.69 6.70
CA ASP A 60 -21.13 1.30 6.16
C ASP A 60 -21.02 2.83 6.04
N GLU A 61 -20.40 3.49 7.02
CA GLU A 61 -20.11 4.93 6.94
C GLU A 61 -19.16 5.24 5.78
N VAL A 62 -18.11 4.43 5.61
CA VAL A 62 -17.14 4.60 4.53
C VAL A 62 -17.80 4.41 3.17
N ARG A 63 -18.62 3.36 3.00
CA ARG A 63 -19.38 3.14 1.75
C ARG A 63 -20.34 4.29 1.42
N ALA A 64 -21.03 4.82 2.42
CA ALA A 64 -21.96 5.92 2.23
C ALA A 64 -21.26 7.23 1.85
N THR A 65 -20.07 7.47 2.41
CA THR A 65 -19.34 8.74 2.26
C THR A 65 -18.38 8.73 1.06
N TRP A 66 -17.71 7.61 0.80
CA TRP A 66 -16.73 7.43 -0.27
C TRP A 66 -17.05 6.16 -1.09
N PRO A 67 -18.15 6.15 -1.87
CA PRO A 67 -18.58 4.96 -2.61
C PRO A 67 -17.57 4.44 -3.65
N ASP A 68 -16.65 5.30 -4.10
CA ASP A 68 -15.61 4.94 -5.06
C ASP A 68 -14.29 4.49 -4.43
N LEU A 69 -14.15 4.60 -3.10
CA LEU A 69 -12.93 4.21 -2.38
C LEU A 69 -12.78 2.69 -2.43
N PRO A 70 -11.65 2.16 -2.95
CA PRO A 70 -11.31 0.75 -2.80
C PRO A 70 -11.21 0.34 -1.33
N ILE A 71 -11.89 -0.73 -0.95
CA ILE A 71 -11.86 -1.29 0.41
C ILE A 71 -11.44 -2.76 0.35
N VAL A 72 -10.41 -3.10 1.09
CA VAL A 72 -10.09 -4.48 1.45
C VAL A 72 -10.41 -4.65 2.92
N SER A 73 -11.36 -5.53 3.22
CA SER A 73 -11.72 -5.88 4.60
C SER A 73 -11.22 -7.28 4.93
N TYR A 74 -10.89 -7.53 6.18
CA TYR A 74 -10.68 -8.88 6.68
C TYR A 74 -11.53 -9.12 7.93
N SER A 75 -11.86 -10.38 8.21
CA SER A 75 -12.70 -10.75 9.35
C SER A 75 -12.44 -12.17 9.84
N GLU A 76 -12.66 -12.44 11.13
CA GLU A 76 -12.61 -13.78 11.73
C GLU A 76 -13.70 -14.69 11.17
N ARG A 77 -14.86 -14.09 10.88
CA ARG A 77 -16.00 -14.80 10.30
C ARG A 77 -15.81 -14.94 8.79
N ARG A 78 -15.88 -16.16 8.28
CA ARG A 78 -16.16 -16.38 6.86
C ARG A 78 -17.56 -15.89 6.56
N VAL A 79 -17.67 -14.74 5.92
CA VAL A 79 -18.92 -14.30 5.31
C VAL A 79 -19.14 -15.15 4.04
N PRO A 80 -20.34 -15.68 3.79
CA PRO A 80 -20.65 -16.36 2.55
C PRO A 80 -20.21 -15.50 1.36
N ALA A 81 -19.64 -16.12 0.34
CA ALA A 81 -19.14 -15.44 -0.85
C ALA A 81 -20.28 -14.94 -1.77
N ASP A 82 -21.41 -14.50 -1.23
CA ASP A 82 -22.46 -13.85 -2.02
C ASP A 82 -22.00 -12.44 -2.41
N ALA A 83 -20.98 -12.43 -3.27
CA ALA A 83 -20.39 -11.27 -3.93
C ALA A 83 -21.40 -10.39 -4.67
N ALA A 84 -22.65 -10.84 -4.80
CA ALA A 84 -23.78 -10.06 -5.30
C ALA A 84 -24.10 -8.83 -4.43
N LEU A 85 -23.71 -8.82 -3.15
CA LEU A 85 -23.90 -7.66 -2.26
C LEU A 85 -22.68 -6.72 -2.20
N TRP A 86 -21.54 -7.11 -2.77
CA TRP A 86 -20.31 -6.31 -2.67
C TRP A 86 -20.16 -5.39 -3.88
N SER A 87 -19.75 -4.15 -3.62
CA SER A 87 -19.39 -3.24 -4.70
C SER A 87 -18.19 -3.79 -5.48
N ARG A 88 -18.03 -3.40 -6.75
CA ARG A 88 -16.83 -3.76 -7.54
C ARG A 88 -15.52 -3.28 -6.89
N LYS A 89 -15.62 -2.29 -5.99
CA LYS A 89 -14.53 -1.66 -5.24
C LYS A 89 -14.20 -2.36 -3.92
N GLU A 90 -14.87 -3.46 -3.58
CA GLU A 90 -14.68 -4.18 -2.33
C GLU A 90 -14.07 -5.56 -2.53
N ARG A 91 -13.12 -5.91 -1.65
CA ARG A 91 -12.63 -7.29 -1.46
C ARG A 91 -12.70 -7.64 0.02
N ARG A 92 -12.87 -8.93 0.29
CA ARG A 92 -12.89 -9.46 1.66
C ARG A 92 -12.01 -10.69 1.78
N LEU A 93 -11.22 -10.74 2.85
CA LEU A 93 -10.39 -11.86 3.22
C LEU A 93 -10.88 -12.46 4.54
N ALA A 94 -10.75 -13.77 4.68
CA ALA A 94 -10.98 -14.43 5.97
C ALA A 94 -9.66 -14.53 6.73
N LYS A 95 -9.66 -14.25 8.03
CA LYS A 95 -8.52 -14.58 8.89
C LYS A 95 -8.48 -16.12 9.11
N PRO A 96 -7.30 -16.76 9.12
CA PRO A 96 -6.00 -16.21 8.75
C PRO A 96 -5.84 -16.11 7.22
N PHE A 97 -5.17 -15.05 6.77
CA PHE A 97 -4.79 -14.83 5.37
C PHE A 97 -3.28 -14.66 5.25
N ARG A 98 -2.74 -14.89 4.05
CA ARG A 98 -1.33 -14.62 3.75
C ARG A 98 -1.15 -13.22 3.18
N MET A 99 0.06 -12.68 3.27
CA MET A 99 0.41 -11.40 2.63
C MET A 99 0.14 -11.41 1.12
N GLY A 100 0.44 -12.53 0.43
CA GLY A 100 0.10 -12.68 -0.98
C GLY A 100 -1.40 -12.59 -1.28
N GLU A 101 -2.25 -13.13 -0.42
CA GLU A 101 -3.71 -13.05 -0.58
C GLU A 101 -4.20 -11.61 -0.39
N LEU A 102 -3.57 -10.87 0.51
CA LEU A 102 -3.83 -9.45 0.72
C LEU A 102 -3.42 -8.61 -0.48
N THR A 103 -2.24 -8.85 -1.04
CA THR A 103 -1.74 -8.08 -2.19
C THR A 103 -2.54 -8.37 -3.45
N ASP A 104 -2.90 -9.63 -3.69
CA ASP A 104 -3.78 -10.01 -4.80
C ASP A 104 -5.13 -9.28 -4.70
N ALA A 105 -5.71 -9.18 -3.50
CA ALA A 105 -6.95 -8.43 -3.28
C ALA A 105 -6.78 -6.94 -3.64
N ILE A 106 -5.69 -6.31 -3.20
CA ILE A 106 -5.36 -4.90 -3.51
C ILE A 106 -5.17 -4.70 -5.02
N GLU A 107 -4.42 -5.59 -5.69
CA GLU A 107 -4.16 -5.51 -7.14
C GLU A 107 -5.44 -5.69 -7.97
N THR A 108 -6.36 -6.58 -7.56
CA THR A 108 -7.64 -6.76 -8.27
C THR A 108 -8.55 -5.53 -8.19
N LEU A 109 -8.24 -4.56 -7.33
CA LEU A 109 -8.91 -3.26 -7.23
C LEU A 109 -8.20 -2.17 -8.06
N GLY A 110 -7.08 -2.50 -8.71
CA GLY A 110 -6.28 -1.58 -9.52
C GLY A 110 -5.44 -0.60 -8.71
N VAL A 111 -5.18 -0.91 -7.44
CA VAL A 111 -4.32 -0.11 -6.57
C VAL A 111 -2.93 -0.71 -6.60
N HIS A 112 -1.93 0.13 -6.88
CA HIS A 112 -0.52 -0.26 -6.95
C HIS A 112 0.32 0.71 -6.12
N PRO A 113 1.51 0.29 -5.67
CA PRO A 113 2.46 1.15 -4.97
C PRO A 113 2.75 2.45 -5.73
N SER A 114 2.73 3.58 -5.03
CA SER A 114 3.24 4.83 -5.58
C SER A 114 4.77 4.77 -5.59
N HIS A 115 5.37 4.39 -6.72
CA HIS A 115 6.81 4.49 -6.95
C HIS A 115 7.27 5.95 -6.85
N ASP A 116 7.84 6.36 -5.72
CA ASP A 116 8.59 7.62 -5.66
C ASP A 116 10.06 7.33 -5.94
N ALA A 117 10.37 7.24 -7.25
CA ALA A 117 11.65 6.95 -7.88
C ALA A 117 12.36 5.62 -7.50
N PRO A 118 12.90 4.85 -8.46
CA PRO A 118 13.78 3.73 -8.15
C PRO A 118 15.05 4.22 -7.44
N PRO A 119 15.76 3.37 -6.66
CA PRO A 119 17.15 3.67 -6.31
C PRO A 119 17.87 4.01 -7.62
N THR A 120 18.44 5.20 -7.71
CA THR A 120 19.14 5.64 -8.91
C THR A 120 20.21 4.58 -9.19
N PRO A 121 20.21 3.90 -10.36
CA PRO A 121 21.32 3.02 -10.69
C PRO A 121 22.58 3.89 -10.68
N TRP A 122 23.49 3.58 -9.77
CA TRP A 122 24.82 4.16 -9.80
C TRP A 122 25.47 3.77 -11.12
N PHE A 123 25.63 4.74 -12.01
CA PHE A 123 26.55 4.65 -13.12
C PHE A 123 27.84 5.35 -12.66
N PRO A 124 28.97 4.63 -12.49
CA PRO A 124 30.23 5.30 -12.26
C PRO A 124 30.54 6.23 -13.44
N PRO A 125 31.06 7.45 -13.20
CA PRO A 125 31.44 8.34 -14.30
C PRO A 125 32.46 7.62 -15.20
N PRO A 126 32.37 7.75 -16.53
CA PRO A 126 33.36 7.18 -17.43
C PRO A 126 34.74 7.72 -17.02
N SER A 127 35.67 6.81 -16.75
CA SER A 127 37.02 7.16 -16.34
C SER A 127 37.67 7.99 -17.45
N GLN A 128 37.77 9.31 -17.25
CA GLN A 128 38.58 10.17 -18.10
C GLN A 128 40.05 9.92 -17.76
N HIS A 129 40.61 8.80 -18.22
CA HIS A 129 42.05 8.69 -18.32
C HIS A 129 42.49 9.45 -19.55
N GLY A 130 43.04 10.63 -19.24
CA GLY A 130 43.47 11.64 -20.17
C GLY A 130 44.50 11.14 -21.17
N HIS A 131 44.47 11.83 -22.31
CA HIS A 131 45.55 11.95 -23.25
C HIS A 131 46.90 12.14 -22.54
N ALA A 132 47.89 11.33 -22.91
CA ALA A 132 49.29 11.68 -22.80
C ALA A 132 49.93 11.56 -24.20
N THR A 133 49.73 12.60 -25.02
CA THR A 133 50.70 12.96 -26.05
C THR A 133 51.80 13.75 -25.35
N MET A 134 53.02 13.21 -25.24
CA MET A 134 54.24 14.01 -25.29
C MET A 134 55.41 13.18 -25.83
N GLN A 135 56.15 13.85 -26.69
CA GLN A 135 57.33 13.44 -27.43
C GLN A 135 58.58 13.38 -26.53
N ALA A 136 59.54 12.53 -26.90
CA ALA A 136 60.98 12.79 -26.81
C ALA A 136 61.65 11.89 -27.88
N SER A 137 62.09 12.43 -29.01
CA SER A 137 63.38 13.10 -29.24
C SER A 137 64.58 12.15 -29.24
N SER A 138 65.02 11.84 -30.47
CA SER A 138 66.36 11.57 -31.00
C SER A 138 67.52 11.18 -30.07
N GLY A 139 68.23 10.12 -30.50
CA GLY A 139 69.60 9.76 -30.11
C GLY A 139 70.05 8.52 -30.85
#